data_AF-A0A642C060-F1
#
_entry.id   AF-A0A642C060-F1
#
_cell.length_a   1.000
_cell.length_b   1.000
_cell.length_c   1.000
_cell.angle_alpha   90.00
_cell.angle_beta   90.00
_cell.angle_gamma   90.00
#
_symmetry.space_group_name_H-M   'P 1'
#
loop_
_entity.id
_entity.type
_entity.pdbx_description
1 polymer ?
#
loop_
_entity_poly.entity_id
_entity_poly.type
_entity_poly.pdbx_seq_one_letter_code
_entity_poly.pdbx_strand_id
1 'polypeptide(L)' 'ILEQNEALEENPELVNKDPYGEGWLIKMKPADVKDAEDLLDAEAYKAVVNG' A
#
# COMPACT_ATOMS: atom_id res chain seq x y z
N ILE A 1 -10.15 -5.20 -8.29
CA ILE A 1 -9.46 -5.80 -7.13
C ILE A 1 -9.14 -7.25 -7.48
N LEU A 2 -7.93 -7.70 -7.21
CA LEU A 2 -7.48 -9.07 -7.47
C LEU A 2 -7.50 -9.91 -6.19
N GLU A 3 -7.10 -9.33 -5.06
CA GLU A 3 -6.92 -10.04 -3.80
C GLU A 3 -7.14 -9.08 -2.62
N GLN A 4 -7.67 -9.59 -1.51
CA GLN A 4 -7.73 -8.92 -0.22
C GLN A 4 -6.91 -9.75 0.76
N ASN A 5 -6.22 -9.11 1.71
CA ASN A 5 -5.35 -9.83 2.64
C ASN A 5 -6.17 -10.47 3.77
N GLU A 6 -6.59 -11.72 3.57
CA GLU A 6 -7.37 -12.50 4.55
C GLU A 6 -6.62 -12.68 5.88
N ALA A 7 -5.28 -12.62 5.89
CA ALA A 7 -4.49 -12.73 7.12
C ALA A 7 -4.76 -11.58 8.11
N LEU A 8 -5.23 -10.44 7.62
CA LEU A 8 -5.58 -9.28 8.46
C LEU A 8 -6.90 -9.45 9.21
N GLU A 9 -7.76 -10.39 8.81
CA GLU A 9 -8.99 -10.68 9.56
C GLU A 9 -8.65 -11.28 10.93
N GLU A 10 -7.64 -12.15 10.97
CA GLU A 10 -7.18 -12.80 12.20
C GLU A 10 -6.06 -12.00 12.89
N ASN A 11 -5.24 -11.27 12.13
CA ASN A 11 -4.04 -10.58 12.62
C ASN A 11 -4.00 -9.11 12.13
N PRO A 12 -4.95 -8.25 12.55
CA PRO A 12 -5.03 -6.86 12.10
C PRO A 12 -3.79 -6.03 12.47
N GLU A 13 -3.03 -6.45 13.47
CA GLU A 13 -1.82 -5.75 13.90
C GLU A 13 -0.63 -5.92 12.95
N LEU A 14 -0.71 -6.82 11.95
CA LEU A 14 0.29 -6.93 10.89
C LEU A 14 0.48 -5.61 10.14
N VAL A 15 -0.59 -4.83 9.98
CA VAL A 15 -0.53 -3.47 9.40
C VAL A 15 0.43 -2.57 10.19
N ASN A 16 0.54 -2.75 11.50
CA ASN A 16 1.45 -1.98 12.34
C ASN A 16 2.86 -2.59 12.40
N LYS A 17 2.96 -3.92 12.44
CA LYS A 17 4.23 -4.65 12.60
C LYS A 17 5.07 -4.64 11.32
N ASP A 18 4.43 -4.87 10.18
CA ASP A 18 5.09 -4.96 8.88
C ASP A 18 4.21 -4.35 7.76
N PRO A 19 4.06 -3.00 7.74
CA PRO A 19 3.14 -2.30 6.84
C PRO A 19 3.46 -2.49 5.34
N TYR A 20 4.72 -2.78 4.99
CA TYR A 20 5.16 -2.90 3.61
C TYR A 20 5.43 -4.35 3.16
N GLY A 21 5.46 -5.31 4.09
CA GLY A 21 5.53 -6.73 3.80
C GLY A 21 4.17 -7.41 4.00
N GLU A 22 3.97 -8.10 5.12
CA GLU A 22 2.76 -8.90 5.37
C GLU A 22 1.50 -8.06 5.61
N GLY A 23 1.63 -6.77 5.95
CA GLY A 23 0.55 -5.85 6.26
C GLY A 23 -0.17 -5.19 5.07
N TRP A 24 0.04 -5.66 3.83
CA TRP A 24 -0.65 -5.12 2.66
C TRP A 24 -2.17 -5.33 2.76
N LEU A 25 -2.98 -4.42 2.18
CA LEU A 25 -4.44 -4.47 2.32
C LEU A 25 -5.12 -5.17 1.14
N ILE A 26 -4.86 -4.67 -0.07
CA ILE A 26 -5.47 -5.15 -1.31
C ILE A 26 -4.42 -5.22 -2.42
N LYS A 27 -4.60 -6.17 -3.34
CA LYS A 27 -3.90 -6.16 -4.64
C LYS A 27 -4.90 -5.81 -5.71
N MET A 28 -4.50 -4.95 -6.64
CA MET A 28 -5.34 -4.55 -7.76
C MET A 28 -4.52 -4.49 -9.04
N LYS A 29 -5.20 -4.70 -10.17
CA LYS A 29 -4.63 -4.44 -11.50
C LYS A 29 -4.98 -3.00 -11.88
N PRO A 30 -3.98 -2.14 -12.16
CA PRO A 30 -4.26 -0.80 -12.67
C PRO A 30 -4.89 -0.89 -14.07
N ALA A 31 -5.73 0.10 -14.39
CA ALA A 31 -6.36 0.20 -15.71
C ALA A 31 -5.34 0.62 -16.77
N ASP A 32 -4.47 1.58 -16.44
CA ASP A 32 -3.27 1.95 -17.20
C ASP A 32 -2.05 1.94 -16.26
N VAL A 33 -0.91 1.43 -16.73
CA VAL A 33 0.34 1.45 -15.95
C VAL A 33 0.87 2.88 -15.81
N LYS A 34 0.55 3.77 -16.75
CA LYS A 34 0.94 5.18 -16.70
C LYS A 34 0.31 5.94 -15.54
N ASP A 35 -0.81 5.47 -14.99
CA ASP A 35 -1.43 6.05 -13.79
C ASP A 35 -0.45 6.06 -12.59
N ALA A 36 0.59 5.21 -12.61
CA ALA A 36 1.64 5.22 -11.61
C ALA A 36 2.59 6.43 -11.70
N GLU A 37 2.67 7.10 -12.85
CA GLU A 37 3.52 8.30 -13.05
C GLU A 37 3.01 9.51 -12.27
N ASP A 38 1.70 9.56 -11.97
CA ASP A 38 1.07 10.61 -11.18
C ASP A 38 1.20 10.38 -9.66
N LEU A 39 1.75 9.25 -9.24
CA LEU A 39 1.96 8.93 -7.82
C LEU A 39 3.23 9.56 -7.27
N LEU A 40 3.26 9.77 -5.96
CA LEU A 40 4.44 10.29 -5.27
C LEU A 40 5.53 9.22 -5.19
N ASP A 41 6.76 9.63 -5.49
CA ASP A 41 7.94 8.86 -5.10
C ASP A 41 8.20 8.95 -3.58
N ALA A 42 9.22 8.25 -3.11
CA ALA A 42 9.57 8.19 -1.69
C ALA A 42 9.98 9.57 -1.11
N GLU A 43 10.66 10.41 -1.89
CA GLU A 43 11.11 11.73 -1.42
C GLU A 43 9.93 12.71 -1.33
N ALA A 44 9.08 12.73 -2.36
CA ALA A 44 7.88 13.55 -2.42
C ALA A 44 6.89 13.16 -1.32
N TYR A 45 6.67 11.86 -1.08
CA TYR A 45 5.82 11.40 0.02
C TYR A 45 6.38 11.82 1.40
N LYS A 46 7.70 11.69 1.60
CA LYS A 46 8.36 12.13 2.84
C LYS A 46 8.20 13.63 3.09
N ALA A 47 8.19 14.45 2.04
CA ALA A 47 7.95 15.90 2.14
C ALA A 47 6.52 16.22 2.58
N VAL A 48 5.52 15.46 2.14
CA VAL A 48 4.12 15.64 2.55
C VAL A 48 3.91 15.26 4.02
N VAL A 49 4.53 14.18 4.49
CA VAL A 49 4.33 13.66 5.86
C VAL A 49 5.10 14.44 6.92
N ASN A 50 6.25 15.02 6.58
CA ASN A 50 7.06 15.83 7.50
C ASN A 50 6.82 17.34 7.38
N GLY A 51 5.84 17.76 6.59
CA GLY A 51 5.47 19.16 6.36
C GLY A 51 4.58 19.74 7.45
#